data_AF-N6UKU4-F1
#
_entry.id   AF-N6UKU4-F1
#
_cell.length_a   1.000
_cell.length_b   1.000
_cell.length_c   1.000
_cell.angle_alpha   90.00
_cell.angle_beta   90.00
_cell.angle_gamma   90.00
#
_symmetry.space_group_name_H-M   'P 1'
#
loop_
_entity.id
_entity.type
_entity.pdbx_description
1 polymer ?
#
loop_
_entity_poly.entity_id
_entity_poly.type
_entity_poly.pdbx_seq_one_letter_code
_entity_poly.pdbx_strand_id
1 'polypeptide(L)'
;MYNARVKAFNSSGEGDYSELIGLQTAEVAWFTFDPILSGPGLQYSEDNTLVTGEGWEHRIALGSVGFSRGVHYWEFTIDKYDADTDPAFGIARIDVTRDKMLGKLAAGALRGLTNEFHLGKDDKGWAMYIDRQRSWFQHAGAHEQRIEGGIHVGSTIGVLLDLSHHRLQFYVNEEPQGEIAFRDLYGVFYPAVSINRGVSVTVHTALDPPSDSDE
;
A
#
# COMPACT_ATOMS: atom_id res chain seq x y z
N MET A 1 27.89 2.42 2.03
CA MET A 1 28.52 1.32 1.26
C MET A 1 29.42 0.53 2.20
N TYR A 2 29.14 -0.76 2.37
CA TYR A 2 30.00 -1.67 3.14
C TYR A 2 30.81 -2.50 2.18
N ASN A 3 32.08 -2.72 2.47
CA ASN A 3 32.96 -3.51 1.62
C ASN A 3 33.18 -4.89 2.22
N ALA A 4 32.96 -5.94 1.42
CA ALA A 4 33.15 -7.33 1.79
C ALA A 4 34.10 -8.02 0.81
N ARG A 5 34.75 -9.10 1.26
CA ARG A 5 35.51 -10.03 0.40
C ARG A 5 35.18 -11.45 0.86
N VAL A 6 35.13 -12.38 -0.07
CA VAL A 6 34.83 -13.79 0.21
C VAL A 6 36.10 -14.61 -0.04
N LYS A 7 36.38 -15.59 0.79
CA LYS A 7 37.41 -16.62 0.51
C LYS A 7 36.83 -18.00 0.74
N ALA A 8 37.36 -19.00 0.03
CA ALA A 8 36.97 -20.39 0.21
C ALA A 8 37.83 -21.06 1.29
N PHE A 9 37.23 -21.98 2.06
CA PHE A 9 37.93 -22.81 3.03
C PHE A 9 37.41 -24.25 2.98
N ASN A 10 38.32 -25.22 2.96
CA ASN A 10 37.99 -26.64 3.09
C ASN A 10 39.15 -27.42 3.75
N SER A 11 39.05 -28.75 3.81
CA SER A 11 40.07 -29.62 4.41
C SER A 11 41.43 -29.58 3.71
N SER A 12 41.51 -29.06 2.48
CA SER A 12 42.74 -28.90 1.71
C SER A 12 43.39 -27.53 1.91
N GLY A 13 42.74 -26.61 2.64
CA GLY A 13 43.29 -25.30 2.98
C GLY A 13 42.32 -24.13 2.70
N GLU A 14 42.90 -22.93 2.69
CA GLU A 14 42.22 -21.67 2.38
C GLU A 14 42.61 -21.18 0.99
N GLY A 15 41.65 -20.67 0.23
CA GLY A 15 41.90 -19.95 -1.03
C GLY A 15 42.11 -18.44 -0.80
N ASP A 16 42.52 -17.75 -1.85
CA ASP A 16 42.68 -16.30 -1.83
C ASP A 16 41.34 -15.57 -1.64
N TYR A 17 41.42 -14.34 -1.13
CA TYR A 17 40.26 -13.45 -1.06
C TYR A 17 39.84 -13.00 -2.46
N SER A 18 38.53 -12.98 -2.72
CA SER A 18 37.89 -12.40 -3.90
C SER A 18 38.26 -10.93 -4.07
N GLU A 19 37.87 -10.33 -5.19
CA GLU A 19 37.80 -8.87 -5.30
C GLU A 19 36.82 -8.28 -4.29
N LEU A 20 36.91 -6.97 -4.07
CA LEU A 20 36.01 -6.23 -3.18
C LEU A 20 34.58 -6.25 -3.73
N ILE A 21 33.64 -6.66 -2.88
CA ILE A 21 32.20 -6.63 -3.15
C ILE A 21 31.61 -5.49 -2.31
N GLY A 22 30.93 -4.56 -2.98
CA GLY A 22 30.16 -3.51 -2.31
C GLY A 22 28.79 -4.05 -1.89
N LEU A 23 28.46 -3.90 -0.61
CA LEU A 23 27.13 -4.14 -0.04
C LEU A 23 26.47 -2.78 0.21
N GLN A 24 25.31 -2.59 -0.40
CA GLN A 24 24.46 -1.43 -0.19
C GLN A 24 23.03 -1.93 -0.03
N THR A 25 22.35 -1.46 1.01
CA THR A 25 20.90 -1.55 1.08
C THR A 25 20.34 -0.52 0.12
N ALA A 26 19.44 -0.93 -0.78
CA ALA A 26 18.73 0.02 -1.62
C ALA A 26 18.06 1.09 -0.72
N GLU A 27 18.11 2.34 -1.16
CA GLU A 27 17.47 3.45 -0.44
C GLU A 27 15.95 3.38 -0.54
N VAL A 28 15.46 2.67 -1.56
CA VAL A 28 14.07 2.42 -1.85
C VAL A 28 13.63 1.01 -1.44
N ALA A 29 12.37 0.88 -1.04
CA ALA A 29 11.80 -0.40 -0.65
C ALA A 29 11.19 -1.14 -1.84
N TRP A 30 11.48 -2.44 -1.93
CA TRP A 30 10.86 -3.35 -2.90
C TRP A 30 9.86 -4.28 -2.20
N PHE A 31 8.68 -4.43 -2.78
CA PHE A 31 7.65 -5.39 -2.33
C PHE A 31 6.75 -5.79 -3.51
N THR A 32 5.96 -6.84 -3.28
CA THR A 32 4.86 -7.31 -4.14
C THR A 32 3.59 -7.41 -3.31
N PHE A 33 2.44 -7.74 -3.91
CA PHE A 33 1.31 -8.21 -3.11
C PHE A 33 1.63 -9.54 -2.42
N ASP A 34 0.96 -9.79 -1.30
CA ASP A 34 1.03 -11.05 -0.56
C ASP A 34 -0.36 -11.68 -0.47
N PRO A 35 -0.65 -12.74 -1.27
CA PRO A 35 -1.94 -13.41 -1.25
C PRO A 35 -2.32 -14.02 0.11
N ILE A 36 -1.34 -14.43 0.92
CA ILE A 36 -1.57 -14.99 2.25
C ILE A 36 -2.01 -13.88 3.20
N LEU A 37 -1.33 -12.74 3.17
CA LEU A 37 -1.72 -11.56 3.96
C LEU A 37 -3.02 -10.94 3.48
N SER A 38 -3.41 -11.10 2.22
CA SER A 38 -4.60 -10.44 1.64
C SER A 38 -5.90 -11.24 1.84
N GLY A 39 -5.80 -12.56 2.04
CA GLY A 39 -6.97 -13.43 2.15
C GLY A 39 -7.62 -13.74 0.79
N PRO A 40 -8.75 -14.47 0.78
CA PRO A 40 -9.37 -14.95 -0.44
C PRO A 40 -10.19 -13.85 -1.15
N GLY A 41 -10.45 -14.06 -2.44
CA GLY A 41 -11.37 -13.22 -3.23
C GLY A 41 -10.70 -12.26 -4.23
N LEU A 42 -9.38 -12.35 -4.36
CA LEU A 42 -8.57 -11.62 -5.34
C LEU A 42 -7.76 -12.60 -6.18
N GLN A 43 -7.50 -12.24 -7.43
CA GLN A 43 -6.61 -12.97 -8.32
C GLN A 43 -5.31 -12.19 -8.52
N TYR A 44 -4.18 -12.89 -8.53
CA TYR A 44 -2.85 -12.31 -8.63
C TYR A 44 -2.14 -12.83 -9.87
N SER A 45 -1.24 -12.02 -10.44
CA SER A 45 -0.27 -12.49 -11.43
C SER A 45 0.75 -13.44 -10.80
N GLU A 46 1.51 -14.17 -11.63
CA GLU A 46 2.53 -15.13 -11.17
C GLU A 46 3.61 -14.50 -10.28
N ASP A 47 3.95 -13.23 -10.55
CA ASP A 47 4.92 -12.44 -9.81
C ASP A 47 4.31 -11.61 -8.67
N ASN A 48 2.99 -11.70 -8.45
CA ASN A 48 2.22 -10.96 -7.47
C ASN A 48 2.35 -9.42 -7.57
N THR A 49 2.63 -8.88 -8.75
CA THR A 49 2.66 -7.42 -8.97
C THR A 49 1.31 -6.87 -9.42
N LEU A 50 0.48 -7.69 -10.07
CA LEU A 50 -0.87 -7.35 -10.51
C LEU A 50 -1.91 -8.06 -9.64
N VAL A 51 -2.97 -7.33 -9.28
CA VAL A 51 -4.13 -7.86 -8.57
C VAL A 51 -5.44 -7.48 -9.28
N THR A 52 -6.36 -8.43 -9.41
CA THR A 52 -7.67 -8.27 -10.04
C THR A 52 -8.80 -8.62 -9.09
N GLY A 53 -9.81 -7.75 -9.03
CA GLY A 53 -11.05 -8.00 -8.30
C GLY A 53 -12.10 -8.68 -9.18
N GLU A 54 -12.76 -9.71 -8.64
CA GLU A 54 -13.80 -10.47 -9.35
C GLU A 54 -15.18 -10.41 -8.68
N GLY A 55 -15.22 -10.27 -7.36
CA GLY A 55 -16.44 -10.22 -6.56
C GLY A 55 -17.05 -8.81 -6.49
N TRP A 56 -18.34 -8.72 -6.16
CA TRP A 56 -19.03 -7.44 -5.99
C TRP A 56 -18.58 -6.68 -4.73
N GLU A 57 -18.17 -7.41 -3.70
CA GLU A 57 -17.61 -6.84 -2.49
C GLU A 57 -16.14 -6.47 -2.70
N HIS A 58 -15.73 -5.36 -2.08
CA HIS A 58 -14.32 -5.00 -2.04
C HIS A 58 -13.52 -6.04 -1.25
N ARG A 59 -12.33 -6.32 -1.76
CA ARG A 59 -11.32 -7.15 -1.11
C ARG A 59 -10.02 -6.37 -1.02
N ILE A 60 -9.31 -6.51 0.11
CA ILE A 60 -8.06 -5.79 0.37
C ILE A 60 -6.87 -6.66 -0.02
N ALA A 61 -6.02 -6.15 -0.91
CA ALA A 61 -4.68 -6.66 -1.14
C ALA A 61 -3.68 -5.90 -0.25
N LEU A 62 -2.79 -6.63 0.42
CA LEU A 62 -1.68 -6.08 1.19
C LEU A 62 -0.34 -6.35 0.50
N GLY A 63 0.59 -5.41 0.64
CA GLY A 63 1.98 -5.63 0.28
C GLY A 63 2.65 -6.64 1.22
N SER A 64 3.72 -7.28 0.75
CA SER A 64 4.50 -8.27 1.52
C SER A 64 5.40 -7.67 2.61
N VAL A 65 5.60 -6.34 2.58
CA VAL A 65 6.51 -5.63 3.49
C VAL A 65 5.77 -4.57 4.29
N GLY A 66 6.02 -4.54 5.60
CA GLY A 66 5.51 -3.51 6.50
C GLY A 66 6.58 -2.46 6.82
N PHE A 67 6.20 -1.18 6.73
CA PHE A 67 7.05 -0.03 7.00
C PHE A 67 6.81 0.53 8.40
N SER A 68 7.89 0.86 9.11
CA SER A 68 7.85 1.40 10.48
C SER A 68 8.69 2.66 10.71
N ARG A 69 9.47 3.07 9.70
CA ARG A 69 10.36 4.24 9.72
C ARG A 69 10.75 4.63 8.29
N GLY A 70 11.20 5.88 8.11
CA GLY A 70 11.67 6.39 6.81
C GLY A 70 10.55 6.93 5.93
N VAL A 71 10.90 7.28 4.70
CA VAL A 71 9.97 7.78 3.68
C VAL A 71 9.89 6.74 2.57
N HIS A 72 8.68 6.33 2.20
CA HIS A 72 8.45 5.29 1.21
C HIS A 72 7.44 5.76 0.18
N TYR A 73 7.75 5.55 -1.10
CA TYR A 73 6.87 5.86 -2.21
C TYR A 73 6.69 4.63 -3.10
N TRP A 74 5.46 4.42 -3.54
CA TRP A 74 5.10 3.40 -4.53
C TRP A 74 3.90 3.89 -5.33
N GLU A 75 3.70 3.29 -6.50
CA GLU A 75 2.60 3.64 -7.39
C GLU A 75 1.76 2.42 -7.74
N PHE A 76 0.50 2.68 -8.07
CA PHE A 76 -0.38 1.71 -8.71
C PHE A 76 -0.76 2.20 -10.10
N THR A 77 -0.61 1.36 -11.11
CA THR A 77 -1.17 1.60 -12.45
C THR A 77 -2.55 0.95 -12.54
N ILE A 78 -3.52 1.68 -13.09
CA ILE A 78 -4.85 1.16 -13.37
C ILE A 78 -4.84 0.38 -14.69
N ASP A 79 -4.80 -0.95 -14.62
CA ASP A 79 -4.79 -1.82 -15.80
C ASP A 79 -6.20 -2.02 -16.38
N LYS A 80 -7.20 -2.07 -15.50
CA LYS A 80 -8.61 -2.22 -15.87
C LYS A 80 -9.48 -1.44 -14.89
N TYR A 81 -10.47 -0.72 -15.41
CA TYR A 81 -11.39 0.05 -14.59
C TYR A 81 -12.80 0.16 -15.19
N ASP A 82 -13.71 -0.62 -14.64
CA ASP A 82 -15.15 -0.43 -14.84
C ASP A 82 -15.65 0.75 -14.00
N ALA A 83 -16.52 1.60 -14.55
CA ALA A 83 -16.92 2.88 -13.94
C ALA A 83 -17.78 2.74 -12.68
N ASP A 84 -18.37 1.56 -12.49
CA ASP A 84 -19.41 1.31 -11.49
C ASP A 84 -18.83 1.00 -10.09
N THR A 85 -17.57 1.38 -9.86
CA THR A 85 -16.85 1.11 -8.61
C THR A 85 -15.79 2.15 -8.30
N ASP A 86 -15.47 2.28 -7.01
CA ASP A 86 -14.53 3.24 -6.47
C ASP A 86 -13.39 2.49 -5.77
N PRO A 87 -12.28 2.16 -6.46
CA PRO A 87 -11.12 1.55 -5.81
C PRO A 87 -10.53 2.49 -4.75
N ALA A 88 -9.92 1.91 -3.72
CA ALA A 88 -9.28 2.67 -2.65
C ALA A 88 -7.81 2.25 -2.47
N PHE A 89 -6.93 3.22 -2.33
CA PHE A 89 -5.48 3.06 -2.27
C PHE A 89 -4.96 3.68 -0.97
N GLY A 90 -3.96 3.06 -0.34
CA GLY A 90 -3.33 3.64 0.84
C GLY A 90 -2.55 2.62 1.66
N ILE A 91 -2.76 2.65 2.97
CA ILE A 91 -2.01 1.84 3.94
C ILE A 91 -2.94 1.17 4.94
N ALA A 92 -2.49 0.06 5.51
CA ALA A 92 -3.23 -0.67 6.52
C ALA A 92 -2.34 -1.30 7.59
N ARG A 93 -2.93 -1.68 8.73
CA ARG A 93 -2.31 -2.64 9.66
C ARG A 93 -2.45 -4.06 9.12
N ILE A 94 -1.57 -4.95 9.58
CA ILE A 94 -1.59 -6.36 9.19
C ILE A 94 -2.91 -7.07 9.52
N ASP A 95 -3.61 -6.64 10.57
CA ASP A 95 -4.86 -7.21 11.06
C ASP A 95 -6.11 -6.41 10.63
N VAL A 96 -6.00 -5.66 9.52
CA VAL A 96 -7.14 -5.01 8.85
C VAL A 96 -8.15 -6.05 8.36
N THR A 97 -9.44 -5.69 8.35
CA THR A 97 -10.50 -6.56 7.84
C THR A 97 -10.48 -6.56 6.30
N ARG A 98 -10.40 -7.74 5.68
CA ARG A 98 -10.08 -7.92 4.24
C ARG A 98 -11.28 -8.01 3.31
N ASP A 99 -12.50 -8.12 3.84
CA ASP A 99 -13.74 -8.35 3.11
C ASP A 99 -14.61 -7.08 2.95
N LYS A 100 -13.95 -5.92 2.87
CA LYS A 100 -14.60 -4.64 2.64
C LYS A 100 -13.62 -3.62 2.06
N MET A 101 -14.14 -2.42 1.80
CA MET A 101 -13.38 -1.27 1.34
C MET A 101 -12.41 -0.76 2.43
N LEU A 102 -11.20 -0.40 2.01
CA LEU A 102 -10.13 0.08 2.90
C LEU A 102 -10.54 1.38 3.59
N GLY A 103 -10.35 1.47 4.92
CA GLY A 103 -10.73 2.64 5.72
C GLY A 103 -12.21 2.72 6.12
N LYS A 104 -13.09 1.83 5.64
CA LYS A 104 -14.47 1.73 6.15
C LYS A 104 -14.53 1.01 7.50
N LEU A 105 -15.43 1.45 8.38
CA LEU A 105 -15.81 0.68 9.56
C LEU A 105 -16.61 -0.56 9.15
N ALA A 106 -16.41 -1.68 9.86
CA ALA A 106 -17.26 -2.85 9.70
C ALA A 106 -18.68 -2.53 10.22
N ALA A 107 -19.69 -2.72 9.36
CA ALA A 107 -21.09 -2.63 9.76
C ALA A 107 -21.47 -3.89 10.55
N GLY A 108 -21.07 -3.97 11.81
CA GLY A 108 -21.23 -5.22 12.57
C GLY A 108 -20.61 -5.29 13.97
N ALA A 109 -20.14 -4.19 14.56
CA ALA A 109 -19.94 -4.15 16.01
C ALA A 109 -21.33 -4.17 16.68
N LEU A 110 -21.88 -5.38 16.82
CA LEU A 110 -23.23 -5.66 17.27
C LEU A 110 -23.50 -4.92 18.58
N ARG A 111 -24.46 -3.99 18.55
CA ARG A 111 -25.02 -3.33 19.71
C ARG A 111 -25.39 -4.38 20.79
N GLY A 112 -24.54 -4.46 21.81
CA GLY A 112 -24.83 -4.89 23.19
C GLY A 112 -25.64 -6.16 23.39
N LEU A 113 -24.96 -7.26 23.75
CA LEU A 113 -25.53 -8.32 24.60
C LEU A 113 -24.54 -8.99 25.56
N THR A 114 -23.28 -8.57 25.63
CA THR A 114 -22.32 -8.98 26.68
C THR A 114 -21.46 -7.79 27.09
N ASN A 115 -21.07 -7.73 28.37
CA ASN A 115 -20.12 -6.73 28.91
C ASN A 115 -18.68 -6.98 28.42
N GLU A 116 -18.51 -7.38 27.16
CA GLU A 116 -17.22 -7.43 26.49
C GLU A 116 -17.06 -6.16 25.65
N PHE A 117 -16.02 -5.40 26.00
CA PHE A 117 -15.56 -4.21 25.30
C PHE A 117 -15.42 -4.55 23.80
N HIS A 118 -16.23 -3.92 22.94
CA HIS A 118 -16.41 -4.35 21.55
C HIS A 118 -15.12 -4.20 20.74
N LEU A 119 -14.42 -5.32 20.56
CA LEU A 119 -13.50 -5.59 19.47
C LEU A 119 -14.29 -5.47 18.14
N GLY A 120 -13.95 -4.51 17.28
CA GLY A 120 -14.51 -4.51 15.91
C GLY A 120 -14.81 -3.17 15.24
N LYS A 121 -14.32 -2.04 15.76
CA LYS A 121 -14.12 -0.87 14.89
C LYS A 121 -12.81 -1.09 14.18
N ASP A 122 -12.86 -1.51 12.92
CA ASP A 122 -11.66 -1.64 12.11
C ASP A 122 -11.29 -0.26 11.57
N ASP A 123 -10.53 0.45 12.40
CA ASP A 123 -9.86 1.73 12.17
C ASP A 123 -8.44 1.52 11.64
N LYS A 124 -8.17 0.37 11.01
CA LYS A 124 -6.82 -0.08 10.69
C LYS A 124 -6.42 0.19 9.24
N GLY A 125 -7.21 0.98 8.52
CA GLY A 125 -6.94 1.39 7.15
C GLY A 125 -7.03 2.91 6.99
N TRP A 126 -6.14 3.46 6.19
CA TRP A 126 -6.11 4.86 5.76
C TRP A 126 -6.00 4.86 4.25
N ALA A 127 -6.96 5.47 3.58
CA ALA A 127 -7.07 5.38 2.13
C ALA A 127 -7.54 6.68 1.50
N MET A 128 -7.21 6.81 0.22
CA MET A 128 -7.96 7.62 -0.72
C MET A 128 -8.78 6.67 -1.59
N TYR A 129 -10.09 6.88 -1.68
CA TYR A 129 -10.89 6.25 -2.73
C TYR A 129 -11.21 7.27 -3.81
N ILE A 130 -11.28 6.78 -5.04
CA ILE A 130 -11.28 7.63 -6.23
C ILE A 130 -12.16 7.03 -7.31
N ASP A 131 -13.01 7.87 -7.88
CA ASP A 131 -13.88 7.55 -9.02
C ASP A 131 -13.31 8.19 -10.31
N ARG A 132 -14.11 8.25 -11.38
CA ARG A 132 -13.71 8.87 -12.66
C ARG A 132 -13.56 10.40 -12.62
N GLN A 133 -14.05 11.04 -11.58
CA GLN A 133 -14.20 12.49 -11.48
C GLN A 133 -13.48 13.08 -10.28
N ARG A 134 -13.38 12.33 -9.18
CA ARG A 134 -13.04 12.87 -7.86
C ARG A 134 -12.54 11.81 -6.90
N SER A 135 -11.87 12.27 -5.85
CA SER A 135 -11.42 11.46 -4.74
C SER A 135 -11.84 12.01 -3.38
N TRP A 136 -11.73 11.16 -2.36
CA TRP A 136 -11.89 11.52 -0.96
C TRP A 136 -10.94 10.69 -0.10
N PHE A 137 -10.59 11.24 1.05
CA PHE A 137 -9.86 10.51 2.08
C PHE A 137 -10.81 9.77 3.00
N GLN A 138 -10.46 8.54 3.34
CA GLN A 138 -11.27 7.63 4.14
C GLN A 138 -10.45 6.95 5.24
N HIS A 139 -10.91 7.09 6.47
CA HIS A 139 -10.39 6.40 7.65
C HIS A 139 -11.48 6.28 8.71
N ALA A 140 -11.55 5.13 9.39
CA ALA A 140 -12.55 4.86 10.43
C ALA A 140 -13.98 5.24 10.01
N GLY A 141 -14.35 5.01 8.74
CA GLY A 141 -15.66 5.32 8.19
C GLY A 141 -15.98 6.82 8.01
N ALA A 142 -15.07 7.72 8.37
CA ALA A 142 -15.15 9.13 8.00
C ALA A 142 -14.70 9.29 6.53
N HIS A 143 -15.38 10.20 5.82
CA HIS A 143 -15.07 10.57 4.44
C HIS A 143 -14.82 12.08 4.43
N GLU A 144 -13.62 12.49 4.06
CA GLU A 144 -13.17 13.87 4.14
C GLU A 144 -12.53 14.35 2.84
N GLN A 145 -12.44 15.68 2.70
CA GLN A 145 -11.69 16.36 1.64
C GLN A 145 -11.99 15.83 0.23
N ARG A 146 -13.15 16.20 -0.31
CA ARG A 146 -13.46 15.94 -1.71
C ARG A 146 -12.51 16.74 -2.61
N ILE A 147 -11.81 16.05 -3.49
CA ILE A 147 -10.86 16.66 -4.44
C ILE A 147 -11.30 16.28 -5.86
N GLU A 148 -11.28 17.24 -6.78
CA GLU A 148 -11.57 16.98 -8.20
C GLU A 148 -10.37 16.33 -8.88
N GLY A 149 -10.62 15.58 -9.96
CA GLY A 149 -9.62 14.75 -10.62
C GLY A 149 -9.82 13.30 -10.24
N GLY A 150 -10.08 12.47 -11.26
CA GLY A 150 -10.33 11.05 -11.10
C GLY A 150 -9.39 10.21 -11.96
N ILE A 151 -9.71 8.92 -12.06
CA ILE A 151 -8.87 7.94 -12.75
C ILE A 151 -9.52 7.35 -14.00
N HIS A 152 -8.67 6.87 -14.89
CA HIS A 152 -9.01 6.06 -16.05
C HIS A 152 -7.97 4.95 -16.24
N VAL A 153 -8.20 4.04 -17.19
CA VAL A 153 -7.21 3.00 -17.52
C VAL A 153 -5.91 3.67 -17.98
N GLY A 154 -4.79 3.27 -17.38
CA GLY A 154 -3.47 3.87 -17.58
C GLY A 154 -3.12 4.99 -16.61
N SER A 155 -4.05 5.46 -15.76
CA SER A 155 -3.70 6.40 -14.69
C SER A 155 -2.80 5.76 -13.65
N THR A 156 -1.93 6.56 -13.03
CA THR A 156 -1.11 6.14 -11.88
C THR A 156 -1.60 6.77 -10.59
N ILE A 157 -1.54 6.02 -9.49
CA ILE A 157 -1.86 6.48 -8.15
C ILE A 157 -0.63 6.29 -7.27
N GLY A 158 -0.02 7.39 -6.86
CA GLY A 158 1.12 7.41 -5.95
C GLY A 158 0.70 7.46 -4.49
N VAL A 159 1.41 6.74 -3.64
CA VAL A 159 1.23 6.74 -2.19
C VAL A 159 2.55 7.07 -1.53
N LEU A 160 2.61 8.23 -0.86
CA LEU A 160 3.78 8.68 -0.11
C LEU A 160 3.53 8.52 1.39
N LEU A 161 4.21 7.54 1.98
CA LEU A 161 4.21 7.30 3.42
C LEU A 161 5.49 7.86 4.05
N ASP A 162 5.35 9.01 4.71
CA ASP A 162 6.44 9.66 5.45
C ASP A 162 6.31 9.35 6.95
N LEU A 163 7.04 8.34 7.43
CA LEU A 163 7.08 7.97 8.85
C LEU A 163 8.11 8.78 9.64
N SER A 164 8.88 9.65 8.99
CA SER A 164 9.76 10.61 9.66
C SER A 164 8.95 11.81 10.16
N HIS A 165 7.95 12.23 9.39
CA HIS A 165 7.03 13.30 9.75
C HIS A 165 5.61 12.82 10.11
N HIS A 166 5.37 11.51 10.10
CA HIS A 166 4.11 10.84 10.45
C HIS A 166 2.92 11.25 9.57
N ARG A 167 3.10 11.25 8.24
CA ARG A 167 2.11 11.73 7.26
C ARG A 167 1.88 10.76 6.11
N LEU A 168 0.70 10.83 5.51
CA LEU A 168 0.33 10.13 4.28
C LEU A 168 -0.18 11.15 3.25
N GLN A 169 0.32 11.04 2.03
CA GLN A 169 -0.08 11.88 0.89
C GLN A 169 -0.29 11.01 -0.35
N PHE A 170 -1.15 11.49 -1.26
CA PHE A 170 -1.53 10.79 -2.48
C PHE A 170 -1.24 11.63 -3.70
N TYR A 171 -0.94 10.94 -4.81
CA TYR A 171 -0.66 11.53 -6.11
C TYR A 171 -1.53 10.83 -7.16
N VAL A 172 -1.95 11.55 -8.18
CA VAL A 172 -2.62 11.00 -9.36
C VAL A 172 -1.89 11.52 -10.60
N ASN A 173 -1.31 10.62 -11.39
CA ASN A 173 -0.47 10.96 -12.54
C ASN A 173 0.64 11.96 -12.17
N GLU A 174 1.44 11.61 -11.15
CA GLU A 174 2.58 12.40 -10.64
C GLU A 174 2.21 13.73 -9.96
N GLU A 175 0.95 14.15 -10.01
CA GLU A 175 0.47 15.40 -9.38
C GLU A 175 -0.14 15.13 -8.00
N PRO A 176 0.11 15.98 -6.99
CA PRO A 176 -0.52 15.86 -5.67
C PRO A 176 -2.05 15.87 -5.75
N GLN A 177 -2.68 14.81 -5.25
CA GLN A 177 -4.14 14.69 -5.18
C GLN A 177 -4.63 15.23 -3.83
N GLY A 178 -4.64 16.55 -3.72
CA GLY A 178 -4.98 17.29 -2.50
C GLY A 178 -3.77 17.56 -1.59
N GLU A 179 -4.05 17.97 -0.35
CA GLU A 179 -3.03 18.20 0.67
C GLU A 179 -2.62 16.89 1.37
N ILE A 180 -1.92 17.00 2.50
CA ILE A 180 -1.60 15.88 3.38
C ILE A 180 -2.91 15.24 3.89
N ALA A 181 -3.14 13.99 3.50
CA ALA A 181 -4.38 13.27 3.75
C ALA A 181 -4.54 12.84 5.21
N PHE A 182 -3.45 12.33 5.81
CA PHE A 182 -3.46 11.86 7.19
C PHE A 182 -2.18 12.24 7.92
N ARG A 183 -2.29 12.41 9.24
CA ARG A 183 -1.22 12.77 10.17
C ARG A 183 -1.21 11.82 11.36
N ASP A 184 -0.20 11.92 12.21
CA ASP A 184 -0.06 11.14 13.44
C ASP A 184 -0.02 9.63 13.21
N LEU A 185 0.64 9.21 12.12
CA LEU A 185 0.82 7.80 11.76
C LEU A 185 2.00 7.17 12.50
N TYR A 186 1.71 6.33 13.50
CA TYR A 186 2.70 5.61 14.30
C TYR A 186 2.58 4.09 14.15
N GLY A 187 3.70 3.36 14.20
CA GLY A 187 3.73 1.90 14.15
C GLY A 187 4.02 1.32 12.77
N VAL A 188 3.60 0.07 12.53
CA VAL A 188 3.86 -0.64 11.26
C VAL A 188 2.66 -0.47 10.32
N PHE A 189 2.92 -0.14 9.06
CA PHE A 189 1.93 -0.01 8.01
C PHE A 189 2.33 -0.79 6.76
N TYR A 190 1.35 -1.41 6.13
CA TYR A 190 1.52 -2.16 4.89
C TYR A 190 0.87 -1.38 3.75
N PRO A 191 1.49 -1.33 2.55
CA PRO A 191 0.81 -0.90 1.33
C PRO A 191 -0.49 -1.68 1.15
N ALA A 192 -1.56 -0.98 0.80
CA ALA A 192 -2.88 -1.58 0.72
C ALA A 192 -3.68 -1.00 -0.45
N VAL A 193 -4.44 -1.87 -1.11
CA VAL A 193 -5.45 -1.46 -2.10
C VAL A 193 -6.71 -2.30 -1.88
N SER A 194 -7.88 -1.66 -1.94
CA SER A 194 -9.17 -2.36 -1.95
C SER A 194 -9.86 -2.21 -3.30
N ILE A 195 -10.11 -3.33 -3.95
CA ILE A 195 -10.73 -3.40 -5.27
C ILE A 195 -11.86 -4.43 -5.28
N ASN A 196 -12.74 -4.34 -6.26
CA ASN A 196 -13.81 -5.29 -6.52
C ASN A 196 -13.88 -5.59 -8.04
N ARG A 197 -14.95 -6.23 -8.46
CA ARG A 197 -15.20 -6.64 -9.84
C ARG A 197 -14.94 -5.51 -10.83
N GLY A 198 -14.14 -5.82 -11.85
CA GLY A 198 -13.91 -4.91 -12.97
C GLY A 198 -12.74 -3.96 -12.77
N VAL A 199 -11.99 -4.10 -11.67
CA VAL A 199 -10.76 -3.38 -11.43
C VAL A 199 -9.56 -4.33 -11.40
N SER A 200 -8.50 -3.94 -12.09
CA SER A 200 -7.18 -4.58 -12.03
C SER A 200 -6.13 -3.49 -11.87
N VAL A 201 -5.16 -3.71 -10.98
CA VAL A 201 -4.06 -2.77 -10.74
C VAL A 201 -2.73 -3.48 -10.61
N THR A 202 -1.67 -2.81 -11.07
CA THR A 202 -0.28 -3.26 -10.94
C THR A 202 0.46 -2.33 -9.97
N VAL A 203 1.20 -2.90 -9.03
CA VAL A 203 2.03 -2.12 -8.10
C VAL A 203 3.46 -1.94 -8.64
N HIS A 204 3.95 -0.71 -8.58
CA HIS A 204 5.31 -0.31 -8.90
C HIS A 204 6.02 0.14 -7.63
N THR A 205 7.12 -0.53 -7.30
CA THR A 205 7.89 -0.32 -6.07
C THR A 205 9.33 0.05 -6.39
N ALA A 206 10.16 0.23 -5.37
CA ALA A 206 11.53 0.70 -5.53
C ALA A 206 11.61 2.08 -6.23
N LEU A 207 10.66 2.97 -5.91
CA LEU A 207 10.59 4.32 -6.46
C LEU A 207 11.10 5.33 -5.44
N ASP A 208 11.79 6.35 -5.94
CA ASP A 208 12.13 7.53 -5.15
C ASP A 208 10.86 8.35 -4.88
N PRO A 209 10.73 8.98 -3.69
CA PRO A 209 9.67 9.94 -3.45
C PRO A 209 9.68 11.05 -4.50
N PRO A 210 8.50 11.58 -4.91
CA PRO A 210 8.43 12.76 -5.75
C PRO A 210 9.26 13.88 -5.10
N SER A 211 10.14 14.53 -5.88
CA SER A 211 10.87 15.68 -5.39
C SER A 211 9.88 16.79 -5.07
N ASP A 212 9.91 17.34 -3.86
CA ASP A 212 9.25 18.60 -3.57
C ASP A 212 9.80 19.62 -4.58
N SER A 213 8.91 20.23 -5.37
CA SER A 213 9.27 21.26 -6.36
C SER A 213 9.72 22.59 -5.71
N ASP A 214 10.09 22.57 -4.43
CA ASP A 214 10.54 23.69 -3.62
C ASP A 214 11.90 23.38 -2.95
N GLU A 215 12.97 23.35 -3.75
CA GLU A 215 14.31 23.78 -3.30
C GLU A 215 14.55 25.25 -3.68
#